data_AF-A0A3M1KVY9-F1
#
_entry.id   AF-A0A3M1KVY9-F1
#
_cell.length_a   1.000
_cell.length_b   1.000
_cell.length_c   1.000
_cell.angle_alpha   90.00
_cell.angle_beta   90.00
_cell.angle_gamma   90.00
#
_symmetry.space_group_name_H-M   'P 1'
#
loop_
_entity.id
_entity.type
_entity.pdbx_description
1 polymer ?
#
loop_
_entity_poly.entity_id
_entity_poly.type
_entity_poly.pdbx_seq_one_letter_code
_entity_poly.pdbx_strand_id
1 'polypeptide(L)'
;MSSRAAIADALARTDGFVSGHVLARNLGISRSAVWKHINALRRAGYEIDGSRARGYRLVTAPRALTASAIRSHLEGDVVGTRLVVLGSTGSTNDDAARLAREGAAEGTV
;
A
#
# COMPACT_ATOMS: atom_id res chain seq x y z
N MET A 1 5.32 3.70 9.24
CA MET A 1 4.30 3.32 8.23
C MET A 1 3.25 4.43 8.15
N SER A 2 2.85 4.91 6.97
CA SER A 2 1.84 5.99 6.86
C SER A 2 0.45 5.45 7.20
N SER A 3 -0.38 6.22 7.93
CA SER A 3 -1.76 5.82 8.30
C SER A 3 -2.61 5.41 7.09
N ARG A 4 -2.37 5.99 5.91
CA ARG A 4 -3.04 5.60 4.66
C ARG A 4 -2.67 4.18 4.21
N ALA A 5 -1.38 3.84 4.29
CA ALA A 5 -0.90 2.50 3.92
C ALA A 5 -1.45 1.44 4.88
N ALA A 6 -1.44 1.75 6.18
CA ALA A 6 -1.97 0.84 7.19
C ALA A 6 -3.48 0.58 7.04
N ILE A 7 -4.28 1.58 6.61
CA ILE A 7 -5.70 1.38 6.29
C ILE A 7 -5.88 0.46 5.08
N ALA A 8 -5.16 0.72 3.98
CA ALA A 8 -5.26 -0.11 2.78
C ALA A 8 -4.90 -1.58 3.07
N ASP A 9 -3.82 -1.77 3.82
CA ASP A 9 -3.30 -3.06 4.24
C ASP A 9 -4.27 -3.81 5.19
N ALA A 10 -4.87 -3.11 6.15
CA ALA A 10 -5.92 -3.68 7.02
C ALA A 10 -7.16 -4.13 6.24
N LEU A 11 -7.57 -3.37 5.21
CA LEU A 11 -8.70 -3.75 4.36
C LEU A 11 -8.34 -4.89 3.39
N ALA A 12 -7.10 -4.97 2.91
CA ALA A 12 -6.64 -6.03 2.01
C ALA A 12 -6.50 -7.38 2.70
N ARG A 13 -6.17 -7.41 4.00
CA ARG A 13 -6.07 -8.64 4.79
C ARG A 13 -7.39 -9.17 5.32
N THR A 14 -8.50 -8.46 5.11
CA THR A 14 -9.81 -8.85 5.65
C THR A 14 -10.78 -9.13 4.52
N ASP A 15 -11.27 -10.37 4.45
CA ASP A 15 -12.40 -10.71 3.59
C ASP A 15 -13.71 -10.17 4.20
N GLY A 16 -13.99 -8.89 4.00
CA GLY A 16 -15.24 -8.28 4.47
C GLY A 16 -15.15 -6.83 4.92
N PHE A 17 -16.13 -6.41 5.71
CA PHE A 17 -16.22 -5.04 6.22
C PHE A 17 -15.43 -4.87 7.52
N VAL A 18 -14.60 -3.83 7.57
CA VAL A 18 -13.89 -3.37 8.77
C VAL A 18 -14.54 -2.07 9.26
N SER A 19 -14.95 -2.05 10.52
CA SER A 19 -15.54 -0.86 11.14
C SER A 19 -14.56 0.32 11.15
N GLY A 20 -15.04 1.50 10.75
CA GLY A 20 -14.25 2.74 10.83
C GLY A 20 -13.85 3.11 12.26
N HIS A 21 -14.58 2.64 13.28
CA HIS A 21 -14.18 2.81 14.68
C HIS A 21 -13.00 1.90 15.06
N VAL A 22 -12.98 0.67 14.54
CA VAL A 22 -11.85 -0.26 14.73
C VAL A 22 -10.59 0.28 14.06
N LEU A 23 -10.69 0.76 12.81
CA LEU A 23 -9.58 1.41 12.12
C LEU A 23 -9.04 2.62 12.88
N ALA A 24 -9.93 3.48 13.37
CA ALA A 24 -9.58 4.66 14.16
C ALA A 24 -8.81 4.29 15.43
N ARG A 25 -9.33 3.32 16.19
CA ARG A 25 -8.72 2.84 17.44
C ARG A 25 -7.36 2.18 17.19
N ASN A 26 -7.26 1.29 16.20
CA ASN A 26 -6.03 0.55 15.91
C ASN A 26 -4.89 1.49 15.44
N LEU A 27 -5.24 2.60 14.78
CA LEU A 27 -4.27 3.56 14.25
C LEU A 27 -4.05 4.77 15.16
N GLY A 28 -4.79 4.88 16.28
CA GLY A 28 -4.73 6.04 17.16
C GLY A 28 -5.16 7.36 16.51
N ILE A 29 -6.07 7.31 15.53
CA ILE A 29 -6.54 8.49 14.79
C ILE A 29 -8.06 8.66 14.91
N SER A 30 -8.58 9.85 14.59
CA SER A 30 -10.02 10.10 14.63
C SER A 30 -10.76 9.38 13.49
N ARG A 31 -12.06 9.11 13.68
CA ARG A 31 -12.92 8.56 12.60
C ARG A 31 -12.98 9.48 11.37
N SER A 32 -12.89 10.79 11.56
CA SER A 32 -12.83 11.75 10.45
C SER A 32 -11.51 11.66 9.68
N ALA A 33 -10.39 11.39 10.36
CA ALA A 33 -9.12 11.11 9.70
C ALA A 33 -9.16 9.81 8.89
N VAL A 34 -9.76 8.74 9.42
CA VAL A 34 -10.01 7.49 8.66
C VAL A 34 -10.79 7.80 7.37
N TRP A 35 -11.89 8.55 7.46
CA TRP A 35 -12.68 8.93 6.29
C TRP A 35 -11.86 9.71 5.24
N LYS A 36 -11.02 10.67 5.70
CA LYS A 36 -10.11 11.41 4.81
C LYS A 36 -9.14 10.47 4.09
N HIS A 37 -8.56 9.50 4.80
CA HIS A 37 -7.65 8.52 4.20
C HIS A 37 -8.36 7.56 3.23
N ILE A 38 -9.57 7.10 3.56
CA ILE A 38 -10.39 6.28 2.64
C ILE A 38 -10.68 7.03 1.34
N ASN A 39 -11.06 8.31 1.42
CA ASN A 39 -11.27 9.11 0.20
C ASN A 39 -9.98 9.34 -0.58
N ALA A 40 -8.84 9.49 0.10
CA ALA A 40 -7.55 9.58 -0.57
C ALA A 40 -7.17 8.26 -1.27
N LEU A 41 -7.50 7.10 -0.69
CA LEU A 41 -7.31 5.80 -1.32
C LEU A 41 -8.22 5.63 -2.54
N ARG A 42 -9.50 6.03 -2.45
CA ARG A 42 -10.41 6.03 -3.60
C ARG A 42 -9.87 6.87 -4.76
N ARG A 43 -9.36 8.07 -4.48
CA ARG A 43 -8.70 8.91 -5.50
C ARG A 43 -7.42 8.28 -6.06
N ALA A 44 -6.78 7.39 -5.33
CA ALA A 44 -5.61 6.64 -5.79
C ALA A 44 -5.98 5.37 -6.58
N GLY A 45 -7.27 5.13 -6.86
CA GLY A 45 -7.75 4.00 -7.66
C GLY A 45 -8.17 2.77 -6.86
N TYR A 46 -8.30 2.87 -5.54
CA TYR A 46 -8.86 1.79 -4.71
C TYR A 46 -10.38 1.82 -4.75
N GLU A 47 -10.99 0.69 -5.09
CA GLU A 47 -12.43 0.50 -4.97
C GLU A 47 -12.75 0.06 -3.55
N ILE A 48 -13.31 0.98 -2.76
CA ILE A 48 -13.65 0.73 -1.35
C ILE A 48 -15.14 0.98 -1.14
N ASP A 49 -15.87 -0.06 -0.78
CA ASP A 49 -17.25 0.02 -0.32
C ASP A 49 -17.32 0.67 1.06
N GLY A 50 -18.28 1.56 1.26
CA GLY A 50 -18.55 2.19 2.56
C GLY A 50 -20.02 2.04 2.95
N SER A 51 -20.28 1.50 4.14
CA SER A 51 -21.62 1.39 4.71
C SER A 51 -21.63 1.95 6.13
N ARG A 52 -22.60 2.83 6.45
CA ARG A 52 -22.70 3.47 7.77
C ARG A 52 -22.75 2.48 8.94
N ALA A 53 -23.36 1.32 8.74
CA ALA A 53 -23.50 0.28 9.77
C ALA A 53 -22.33 -0.72 9.79
N ARG A 54 -21.73 -1.03 8.63
CA ARG A 54 -20.74 -2.11 8.50
C ARG A 54 -19.29 -1.62 8.50
N GLY A 55 -19.04 -0.37 8.09
CA GLY A 55 -17.71 0.18 7.91
C GLY A 55 -17.25 0.15 6.45
N TYR A 56 -16.00 -0.24 6.22
CA TYR A 56 -15.34 -0.19 4.91
C TYR A 56 -14.86 -1.56 4.47
N ARG A 57 -14.97 -1.87 3.18
CA ARG A 57 -14.46 -3.10 2.58
C ARG A 57 -13.71 -2.77 1.30
N LEU A 58 -12.53 -3.36 1.11
CA LEU A 58 -11.84 -3.29 -0.18
C LEU A 58 -12.54 -4.21 -1.17
N VAL A 59 -12.99 -3.65 -2.30
CA VAL A 59 -13.58 -4.39 -3.42
C VAL A 59 -12.50 -4.77 -4.41
N THR A 60 -11.64 -3.81 -4.77
CA THR A 60 -10.52 -4.02 -5.68
C THR A 60 -9.44 -2.99 -5.38
N ALA A 61 -8.18 -3.44 -5.37
CA ALA A 61 -7.02 -2.54 -5.35
C ALA A 61 -6.62 -2.22 -6.80
N PRO A 62 -6.09 -1.02 -7.07
CA PRO A 62 -5.57 -0.72 -8.40
C PRO A 62 -4.46 -1.72 -8.73
N ARG A 63 -4.41 -2.21 -9.98
CA ARG A 63 -3.31 -3.09 -10.47
C ARG A 63 -1.94 -2.39 -10.49
N ALA A 64 -1.85 -1.17 -9.98
CA ALA A 64 -0.61 -0.44 -9.83
C ALA A 64 0.29 -1.17 -8.84
N LEU A 65 1.47 -1.59 -9.32
CA LEU A 65 2.55 -1.99 -8.43
C LEU A 65 2.88 -0.80 -7.55
N THR A 66 2.81 -0.98 -6.23
CA THR A 66 3.24 0.05 -5.28
C THR A 66 4.30 -0.55 -4.38
N ALA A 67 5.34 0.22 -4.08
CA ALA A 67 6.42 -0.24 -3.20
C ALA A 67 5.89 -0.67 -1.82
N SER A 68 4.82 -0.05 -1.33
CA SER A 68 4.19 -0.41 -0.06
C SER A 68 3.50 -1.78 -0.10
N ALA A 69 2.78 -2.09 -1.18
CA ALA A 69 2.11 -3.38 -1.33
C ALA A 69 3.10 -4.51 -1.55
N ILE A 70 4.21 -4.26 -2.25
CA ILE A 70 5.27 -5.26 -2.43
C ILE A 70 6.00 -5.47 -1.09
N ARG A 71 6.36 -4.40 -0.38
CA ARG A 71 7.11 -4.48 0.88
C ARG A 71 6.39 -5.26 1.98
N SER A 72 5.06 -5.21 2.05
CA SER A 72 4.29 -5.99 3.03
C SER A 72 4.41 -7.50 2.84
N HIS A 73 4.95 -7.97 1.71
CA HIS A 73 5.18 -9.38 1.42
C HIS A 73 6.66 -9.79 1.50
N LEU A 74 7.58 -8.87 1.81
CA LEU A 74 9.04 -9.09 1.79
C LEU A 74 9.68 -8.94 3.19
N GLU A 75 8.91 -9.09 4.27
CA GLU A 75 9.45 -8.94 5.63
C GLU A 75 10.47 -10.04 5.93
N GLY A 76 11.74 -9.66 6.11
CA GLY A 76 12.84 -10.57 6.48
C GLY A 76 13.82 -10.89 5.34
N ASP A 77 13.53 -10.48 4.11
CA ASP A 77 14.37 -10.77 2.95
C ASP A 77 15.45 -9.70 2.70
N VAL A 78 16.62 -10.13 2.23
CA VAL A 78 17.69 -9.23 1.74
C VAL A 78 17.25 -8.56 0.42
N VAL A 79 16.54 -9.31 -0.43
CA VAL A 79 16.03 -8.85 -1.72
C VAL A 79 14.78 -7.99 -1.53
N GLY A 80 14.75 -6.82 -2.19
CA GLY A 80 13.64 -5.87 -2.08
C GLY A 80 13.68 -5.01 -0.81
N THR A 81 14.82 -4.97 -0.12
CA THR A 81 15.11 -3.99 0.94
C THR A 81 14.92 -2.56 0.43
N ARG A 82 15.38 -2.29 -0.80
CA ARG A 82 15.08 -1.08 -1.57
C ARG A 82 14.27 -1.45 -2.83
N LEU A 83 13.10 -0.83 -2.98
CA LEU A 83 12.21 -1.04 -4.13
C LEU A 83 12.15 0.22 -4.99
N VAL A 84 12.45 0.08 -6.28
CA VAL A 84 12.31 1.10 -7.31
C VAL A 84 11.12 0.74 -8.19
N VAL A 85 10.02 1.44 -7.98
CA VAL A 85 8.77 1.18 -8.72
C VAL A 85 8.58 2.25 -9.78
N LEU A 86 8.70 1.85 -11.04
CA LEU A 86 8.51 2.71 -12.21
C LEU A 86 7.15 2.44 -12.83
N GLY A 87 6.41 3.50 -13.21
CA GLY A 87 5.12 3.35 -13.88
C GLY A 87 5.24 2.82 -15.31
N SER A 88 6.40 3.00 -15.94
CA SER A 88 6.78 2.46 -17.25
C SER A 88 8.31 2.49 -17.35
N THR A 89 8.90 1.49 -17.99
CA THR A 89 10.33 1.45 -18.33
C THR A 89 10.55 0.66 -19.62
N GLY A 90 11.68 0.89 -20.29
CA GLY A 90 12.10 0.08 -21.44
C GLY A 90 12.60 -1.31 -21.04
N SER A 91 13.29 -1.44 -19.90
CA SER A 91 13.84 -2.70 -19.40
C SER A 91 14.19 -2.59 -17.92
N THR A 92 13.58 -3.46 -17.10
CA THR A 92 13.89 -3.52 -15.66
C THR A 92 15.32 -3.97 -15.39
N ASN A 93 15.89 -4.82 -16.26
CA ASN A 93 17.28 -5.25 -16.13
C ASN A 93 18.28 -4.13 -16.44
N ASP A 94 17.99 -3.29 -17.44
CA ASP A 94 18.87 -2.18 -17.78
C ASP A 94 18.86 -1.13 -16.67
N ASP A 95 17.68 -0.87 -16.09
CA ASP A 95 17.54 -0.02 -14.91
C ASP A 95 18.29 -0.57 -13.70
N ALA A 96 18.17 -1.87 -13.41
CA ALA A 96 18.88 -2.51 -12.31
C ALA A 96 20.41 -2.44 -12.52
N ALA A 97 20.90 -2.75 -13.73
CA ALA A 97 22.32 -2.66 -14.06
C ALA A 97 22.86 -1.23 -13.99
N ARG A 98 22.06 -0.23 -14.37
CA ARG A 98 22.39 1.18 -14.20
C ARG A 98 22.49 1.56 -12.72
N LEU A 99 21.49 1.21 -11.92
CA LEU A 99 21.47 1.49 -10.48
C LEU A 99 22.65 0.82 -9.75
N ALA A 100 23.01 -0.42 -10.12
CA ALA A 100 24.18 -1.10 -9.58
C ALA A 100 25.49 -0.32 -9.89
N ARG A 101 25.66 0.16 -11.12
CA ARG A 101 26.81 1.00 -11.51
C ARG A 101 26.84 2.35 -10.78
N GLU A 102 25.68 2.90 -10.43
CA GLU A 102 25.54 4.11 -9.63
C GLU A 102 25.75 3.88 -8.12
N GLY A 103 26.07 2.64 -7.71
CA GLY A 103 26.37 2.30 -6.32
C GLY A 103 25.14 1.97 -5.46
N ALA A 104 24.05 1.50 -6.08
CA ALA A 104 22.90 1.00 -5.33
C ALA A 104 23.30 -0.17 -4.42
N ALA A 105 22.76 -0.19 -3.20
CA ALA A 105 23.02 -1.24 -2.22
C ALA A 105 22.49 -2.60 -2.68
N GLU A 106 23.12 -3.67 -2.17
CA GLU A 106 22.63 -5.05 -2.31
C GLU A 106 21.16 -5.15 -1.88
N GLY A 107 20.39 -5.94 -2.64
CA GLY A 107 18.96 -6.11 -2.40
C GLY A 107 18.07 -5.01 -3.01
N THR A 108 18.63 -4.07 -3.77
CA THR A 108 17.83 -3.14 -4.59
C THR A 108 17.16 -3.88 -5.74
N VAL A 109 15.84 -3.69 -5.89
CA VAL A 109 14.99 -4.24 -6.95
C VAL A 109 14.17 -3.13 -7.60
#